data_AF-A0A6B1HED4-F1
#
_entry.id   AF-A0A6B1HED4-F1
#
_cell.length_a   1.000
_cell.length_b   1.000
_cell.length_c   1.000
_cell.angle_alpha   90.00
_cell.angle_beta   90.00
_cell.angle_gamma   90.00
#
_symmetry.space_group_name_H-M   'P 1'
#
loop_
_entity.id
_entity.type
_entity.pdbx_description
1 polymer ?
#
loop_
_entity_poly.entity_id
_entity_poly.type
_entity_poly.pdbx_seq_one_letter_code
_entity_poly.pdbx_strand_id
1 'polypeptide(L)'
;MALELGVIADDLTGGMMVASLLEREGVRCPLVTSAEALGDLDAECDAVVVGKKLRLIPASDARTEVSAIGSALKAIDAKRIY
;
A
#
# COMPACT_ATOMS: atom_id res chain seq x y z
N MET A 1 13.20 8.70 -5.92
CA MET A 1 12.15 9.70 -6.23
C MET A 1 11.13 9.66 -5.07
N ALA A 2 10.25 10.65 -4.89
CA ALA A 2 9.27 10.58 -3.79
C ALA A 2 8.08 9.71 -4.20
N LEU A 3 7.56 8.88 -3.29
CA LEU A 3 6.41 8.00 -3.55
C LEU A 3 5.13 8.86 -3.72
N GLU A 4 4.50 8.80 -4.88
CA GLU A 4 3.36 9.67 -5.23
C GLU A 4 2.03 9.19 -4.65
N LEU A 5 1.87 7.86 -4.51
CA LEU A 5 0.63 7.23 -4.05
C LEU A 5 0.90 5.95 -3.23
N GLY A 6 0.38 5.90 -2.01
CA GLY A 6 0.23 4.67 -1.24
C GLY A 6 -1.23 4.22 -1.19
N VAL A 7 -1.52 2.97 -1.52
CA VAL A 7 -2.87 2.41 -1.45
C VAL A 7 -2.94 1.39 -0.31
N ILE A 8 -4.00 1.43 0.50
CA ILE A 8 -4.28 0.41 1.53
C ILE A 8 -5.49 -0.42 1.09
N ALA A 9 -5.25 -1.67 0.68
CA ALA A 9 -6.31 -2.58 0.25
C ALA A 9 -6.72 -3.55 1.37
N ASP A 10 -8.03 -3.68 1.58
CA ASP A 10 -8.64 -4.53 2.62
C ASP A 10 -8.74 -6.03 2.25
N ASP A 11 -8.38 -6.37 1.01
CA ASP A 11 -8.10 -7.71 0.54
C ASP A 11 -6.97 -7.74 -0.50
N LEU A 12 -6.52 -8.94 -0.87
CA LEU A 12 -5.43 -9.11 -1.85
C LEU A 12 -5.90 -8.96 -3.30
N THR A 13 -7.14 -9.31 -3.60
CA THR A 13 -7.65 -9.34 -4.98
C THR A 13 -7.88 -7.93 -5.50
N GLY A 14 -8.55 -7.09 -4.72
CA GLY A 14 -8.71 -5.66 -4.99
C GLY A 14 -7.37 -4.94 -5.02
N GLY A 15 -6.48 -5.24 -4.07
CA GLY A 15 -5.12 -4.67 -4.07
C GLY A 15 -4.34 -4.98 -5.35
N MET A 16 -4.32 -6.26 -5.75
CA MET A 16 -3.64 -6.68 -6.98
C MET A 16 -4.26 -6.07 -8.24
N MET A 17 -5.59 -5.89 -8.27
CA MET A 17 -6.27 -5.20 -9.37
C MET A 17 -5.81 -3.74 -9.48
N VAL A 18 -5.75 -3.00 -8.37
CA VAL A 18 -5.29 -1.61 -8.36
C VAL A 18 -3.84 -1.51 -8.84
N ALA A 19 -2.94 -2.35 -8.30
CA ALA A 19 -1.54 -2.39 -8.72
C ALA A 19 -1.41 -2.66 -10.22
N SER A 20 -2.11 -3.67 -10.73
CA SER A 20 -2.07 -4.04 -12.16
C SER A 20 -2.61 -2.94 -13.08
N LEU A 21 -3.66 -2.22 -12.68
CA LEU A 21 -4.19 -1.10 -13.46
C LEU A 21 -3.23 0.09 -13.48
N LEU A 22 -2.52 0.36 -12.38
CA LEU A 22 -1.48 1.40 -12.33
C LEU A 22 -0.29 1.03 -13.23
N GLU A 23 0.21 -0.21 -13.13
CA GLU A 23 1.32 -0.68 -13.96
C GLU A 23 0.97 -0.68 -15.45
N ARG A 24 -0.28 -1.01 -15.80
CA ARG A 24 -0.77 -0.92 -17.19
C ARG A 24 -0.65 0.49 -17.77
N GLU A 25 -0.81 1.53 -16.94
CA GLU A 25 -0.66 2.93 -17.35
C GLU A 25 0.79 3.44 -17.20
N GLY A 26 1.74 2.55 -16.94
CA GLY A 26 3.17 2.86 -16.83
C GLY A 26 3.62 3.34 -15.45
N VAL A 27 2.76 3.26 -14.43
CA VAL A 27 3.12 3.62 -13.03
C VAL A 27 3.75 2.41 -12.36
N ARG A 28 5.03 2.50 -11.96
CA ARG A 28 5.70 1.37 -11.30
C ARG A 28 5.11 1.16 -9.90
N CYS A 29 4.37 0.07 -9.72
CA CYS A 29 3.50 -0.12 -8.55
C CYS A 29 3.56 -1.54 -7.97
N PRO A 30 4.52 -1.83 -7.07
CA PRO A 30 4.54 -3.11 -6.35
C PRO A 30 3.34 -3.28 -5.42
N LEU A 31 2.89 -4.52 -5.29
CA LEU A 31 1.99 -4.99 -4.24
C LEU A 31 2.83 -5.60 -3.11
N VAL A 32 2.67 -5.09 -1.89
CA VAL A 32 3.25 -5.66 -0.67
C VAL A 32 2.16 -6.06 0.33
N THR A 33 2.50 -6.87 1.32
CA THR A 33 1.52 -7.43 2.28
C THR A 33 1.82 -7.08 3.74
N SER A 34 2.80 -6.21 3.98
CA SER A 34 3.17 -5.74 5.31
C SER A 34 3.69 -4.29 5.26
N ALA A 35 3.65 -3.60 6.40
CA ALA A 35 4.15 -2.23 6.50
C ALA A 35 5.69 -2.20 6.47
N GLU A 36 6.35 -3.25 6.95
CA GLU A 36 7.80 -3.40 6.98
C GLU A 36 8.37 -3.44 5.55
N ALA A 37 7.67 -4.11 4.63
CA ALA A 37 8.07 -4.20 3.22
C ALA A 37 8.11 -2.83 2.50
N LEU A 38 7.51 -1.78 3.08
CA LEU A 38 7.64 -0.42 2.56
C LEU A 38 9.09 0.12 2.65
N GLY A 39 9.90 -0.42 3.58
CA GLY A 39 11.31 -0.07 3.70
C GLY A 39 12.21 -0.64 2.60
N ASP A 40 11.73 -1.66 1.90
CA ASP A 40 12.47 -2.38 0.84
C ASP A 40 12.04 -1.96 -0.57
N LEU A 41 11.25 -0.88 -0.70
CA LEU A 41 10.79 -0.38 -2.01
C LEU A 41 11.96 0.17 -2.83
N ASP A 42 11.92 -0.09 -4.14
CA ASP A 42 12.85 0.49 -5.09
C ASP A 42 12.64 2.02 -5.16
N ALA A 43 13.72 2.78 -5.28
CA ALA A 43 13.68 4.24 -5.37
C ALA A 43 12.98 4.76 -6.66
N GLU A 44 12.77 3.86 -7.62
CA GLU A 44 12.04 4.06 -8.87
C GLU A 44 10.53 3.75 -8.77
N CYS A 45 10.02 3.33 -7.61
CA CYS A 45 8.58 3.11 -7.41
C CYS A 45 7.82 4.45 -7.30
N ASP A 46 6.81 4.64 -8.16
CA ASP A 46 5.94 5.81 -8.14
C ASP A 46 4.73 5.62 -7.21
N ALA A 47 4.26 4.37 -7.08
CA ALA A 47 3.14 4.01 -6.22
C ALA A 47 3.39 2.67 -5.52
N VAL A 48 2.62 2.36 -4.47
CA VAL A 48 2.64 1.05 -3.80
C VAL A 48 1.24 0.68 -3.35
N VAL A 49 0.89 -0.60 -3.42
CA VAL A 49 -0.33 -1.13 -2.82
C VAL A 49 0.03 -2.04 -1.66
N VAL A 50 -0.49 -1.76 -0.47
CA VAL A 50 -0.39 -2.62 0.72
C VAL A 50 -1.68 -3.42 0.86
N GLY A 51 -1.64 -4.70 0.50
CA GLY A 51 -2.77 -5.62 0.60
C GLY A 51 -2.79 -6.39 1.92
N LYS A 52 -3.89 -6.28 2.68
CA LYS A 52 -4.12 -7.01 3.94
C LYS A 52 -5.51 -7.64 3.92
N LYS A 53 -5.72 -8.76 4.64
CA LYS A 53 -7.06 -9.36 4.81
C LYS A 53 -7.82 -8.70 5.96
N LEU A 54 -8.20 -7.43 5.81
CA LEU A 54 -8.83 -6.64 6.88
C LEU A 54 -10.34 -6.91 7.00
N ARG A 55 -11.00 -7.34 5.92
CA ARG A 55 -12.46 -7.53 5.88
C ARG A 55 -13.02 -8.58 6.85
N LEU A 56 -12.16 -9.49 7.34
CA LEU A 56 -12.56 -10.67 8.11
C LEU A 56 -12.07 -10.66 9.57
N ILE A 57 -11.34 -9.63 9.98
CA ILE A 57 -10.80 -9.52 11.33
C ILE A 57 -11.64 -8.55 12.18
N PRO A 58 -11.52 -8.58 13.53
CA PRO A 58 -12.19 -7.61 14.39
C PRO A 58 -11.87 -6.16 14.00
N ALA A 59 -12.85 -5.27 14.14
CA ALA A 59 -12.70 -3.88 13.75
C ALA A 59 -11.59 -3.13 14.53
N SER A 60 -11.30 -3.52 15.77
CA SER A 60 -10.16 -3.01 16.55
C SER A 60 -8.83 -3.35 15.89
N ASP A 61 -8.72 -4.58 15.40
CA ASP A 61 -7.49 -5.14 14.86
C ASP A 61 -7.25 -4.55 13.47
N ALA A 62 -8.31 -4.44 12.66
CA ALA A 62 -8.26 -3.73 11.37
C ALA A 62 -7.83 -2.27 11.51
N ARG A 63 -8.36 -1.54 12.51
CA ARG A 63 -7.92 -0.15 12.77
C ARG A 63 -6.44 -0.07 13.13
N THR A 64 -5.95 -1.03 13.91
CA THR A 64 -4.54 -1.09 14.34
C THR A 64 -3.63 -1.32 13.14
N GLU A 65 -3.95 -2.30 12.30
CA GLU A 65 -3.24 -2.61 11.06
C GLU A 65 -3.22 -1.42 10.09
N VAL A 66 -4.38 -0.81 9.81
CA VAL A 66 -4.48 0.35 8.91
C VAL A 66 -3.70 1.55 9.46
N SER A 67 -3.75 1.79 10.77
CA SER A 67 -3.00 2.90 11.39
C SER A 67 -1.49 2.69 11.30
N ALA A 68 -1.01 1.45 11.47
CA ALA A 68 0.40 1.11 11.29
C ALA A 68 0.85 1.34 9.85
N ILE A 69 0.08 0.84 8.87
CA ILE A 69 0.38 1.02 7.45
C ILE A 69 0.36 2.50 7.06
N GLY A 70 -0.68 3.23 7.46
CA GLY A 70 -0.80 4.67 7.19
C GLY A 70 0.34 5.49 7.81
N SER A 71 0.82 5.10 8.99
CA SER A 71 1.99 5.74 9.61
C SER A 71 3.28 5.44 8.85
N ALA A 72 3.46 4.20 8.38
CA ALA A 72 4.62 3.80 7.58
C ALA A 72 4.65 4.52 6.21
N LEU A 73 3.50 4.63 5.52
CA LEU A 73 3.39 5.39 4.27
C LEU A 73 3.74 6.88 4.47
N LYS A 74 3.31 7.49 5.57
CA LYS A 74 3.69 8.87 5.92
C LYS A 74 5.19 8.99 6.22
N ALA A 75 5.78 8.00 6.87
CA ALA A 75 7.20 8.01 7.22
C ALA A 75 8.11 7.98 5.98
N ILE A 76 7.66 7.37 4.88
CA ILE A 76 8.35 7.38 3.58
C ILE A 76 7.90 8.53 2.66
N ASP A 77 7.24 9.55 3.21
CA ASP A 77 6.80 10.77 2.50
C ASP A 77 5.88 10.50 1.29
N ALA A 78 4.99 9.50 1.42
CA ALA A 78 3.94 9.26 0.43
C ALA A 78 3.05 10.50 0.27
N LYS A 79 2.94 11.05 -0.95
CA LYS A 79 2.21 12.30 -1.19
C LYS A 79 0.70 12.17 -1.05
N ARG A 80 0.16 11.00 -1.39
CA ARG A 80 -1.27 10.68 -1.32
C ARG A 80 -1.46 9.29 -0.73
N ILE A 81 -2.56 9.11 0.00
CA ILE A 81 -3.00 7.82 0.52
C ILE A 81 -4.43 7.58 0.02
N TYR A 82 -4.67 6.40 -0.55
CA TYR A 82 -5.99 5.92 -1.00
C TYR A 82 -6.40 4.66 -0.23
#